data_AF-A0A202EBF2-F1
#
_entry.id   AF-A0A202EBF2-F1
#
_cell.length_a   1.000
_cell.length_b   1.000
_cell.length_c   1.000
_cell.angle_alpha   90.00
_cell.angle_beta   90.00
_cell.angle_gamma   90.00
#
_symmetry.space_group_name_H-M   'P 1'
#
loop_
_entity.id
_entity.type
_entity.pdbx_description
1 polymer ?
#
loop_
_entity_poly.entity_id
_entity_poly.type
_entity_poly.pdbx_seq_one_letter_code
_entity_poly.pdbx_strand_id
1 'polypeptide(L)'
;MIDAVFTTVRADSLTTFVFVLGVGLVTLNLAGIVASALGLANYWPPGERGWQFYTHWTISQALNVLLPVLAYLTWNTLGLPRIPSLLAGVSLFVGGFAVAIAAGYDLGVEETKGLSGELRTGGWYRYSRNPQYVGYIAATVGFALLTNSLLVTIICAIYFVWWLALPFAEEPWLREQYGNAYERYAERVPRFVGVQTIRALVGNRSEETAVSDGS
;
A
#
# COMPACT_ATOMS: atom_id res chain seq x y z
N MET A 1 -16.20 2.49 25.98
CA MET A 1 -16.39 2.72 24.53
C MET A 1 -16.02 1.48 23.73
N ILE A 2 -14.81 0.94 23.87
CA ILE A 2 -14.36 -0.29 23.19
C ILE A 2 -15.25 -1.50 23.50
N ASP A 3 -15.62 -1.72 24.76
CA ASP A 3 -16.50 -2.85 25.15
C ASP A 3 -17.90 -2.76 24.53
N ALA A 4 -18.43 -1.55 24.36
CA ALA A 4 -19.72 -1.33 23.71
C ALA A 4 -19.65 -1.68 22.21
N VAL A 5 -18.56 -1.32 21.53
CA VAL A 5 -18.31 -1.69 20.13
C VAL A 5 -18.28 -3.21 19.98
N PHE A 6 -17.52 -3.92 20.81
CA PHE A 6 -17.45 -5.39 20.73
C PHE A 6 -18.77 -6.07 21.10
N THR A 7 -19.56 -5.49 22.01
CA THR A 7 -20.88 -6.00 22.38
C THR A 7 -21.89 -5.85 21.24
N THR A 8 -21.91 -4.69 20.57
CA THR A 8 -22.74 -4.46 19.38
C THR A 8 -22.33 -5.35 18.21
N VAL A 9 -21.03 -5.50 17.97
CA VAL A 9 -20.50 -6.41 16.92
C VAL A 9 -20.97 -7.84 17.17
N ARG A 10 -20.88 -8.33 18.41
CA ARG A 10 -21.29 -9.69 18.77
C ARG A 10 -22.78 -9.96 18.55
N ALA A 11 -23.61 -8.92 18.56
CA ALA A 11 -25.05 -9.02 18.30
C ALA A 11 -25.41 -9.00 16.81
N ASP A 12 -24.53 -8.48 15.94
CA ASP A 12 -24.71 -8.43 14.49
C ASP A 12 -23.85 -9.51 13.78
N SER A 13 -24.53 -10.55 13.32
CA SER A 13 -23.92 -11.69 12.64
C SER A 13 -23.22 -11.31 11.33
N LEU A 14 -23.72 -10.30 10.61
CA LEU A 14 -23.12 -9.85 9.35
C LEU A 14 -21.82 -9.08 9.60
N THR A 15 -21.84 -8.10 10.52
CA THR A 15 -20.64 -7.32 10.87
C THR A 15 -19.53 -8.23 11.39
N THR A 16 -19.86 -9.17 12.29
CA THR A 16 -18.89 -10.14 12.80
C THR A 16 -18.31 -11.00 11.68
N PHE A 17 -19.16 -11.53 10.78
CA PHE A 17 -18.72 -12.34 9.66
C PHE A 17 -17.77 -11.59 8.72
N VAL A 18 -18.15 -10.38 8.29
CA VAL A 18 -17.33 -9.54 7.40
C VAL A 18 -15.99 -9.19 8.06
N PHE A 19 -15.98 -8.84 9.34
CA PHE A 19 -14.77 -8.51 10.08
C PHE A 19 -13.83 -9.72 10.20
N VAL A 20 -14.33 -10.87 10.65
CA VAL A 20 -13.52 -12.09 10.83
C VAL A 20 -12.98 -12.58 9.49
N LEU A 21 -13.80 -12.58 8.44
CA LEU A 21 -13.37 -12.93 7.09
C LEU A 21 -12.29 -11.96 6.59
N GLY A 22 -12.48 -10.65 6.77
CA GLY A 22 -11.50 -9.63 6.40
C GLY A 22 -10.16 -9.80 7.11
N VAL A 23 -10.17 -10.00 8.43
CA VAL A 23 -8.96 -10.26 9.23
C VAL A 23 -8.26 -11.55 8.77
N GLY A 24 -9.02 -12.62 8.56
CA GLY A 24 -8.47 -13.89 8.10
C GLY A 24 -7.78 -13.77 6.73
N LEU A 25 -8.45 -13.13 5.77
CA LEU A 25 -7.93 -12.93 4.42
C LEU A 25 -6.68 -12.04 4.39
N VAL A 26 -6.69 -10.89 5.09
CA VAL A 26 -5.52 -9.98 5.10
C VAL A 26 -4.33 -10.62 5.82
N THR A 27 -4.58 -11.36 6.91
CA THR A 27 -3.52 -12.06 7.66
C THR A 27 -2.92 -13.19 6.82
N LEU A 28 -3.75 -13.97 6.12
CA LEU A 28 -3.29 -15.03 5.22
C LEU A 28 -2.41 -14.47 4.10
N ASN A 29 -2.84 -13.36 3.48
CA ASN A 29 -2.07 -12.72 2.42
C ASN A 29 -0.73 -12.17 2.94
N LEU A 30 -0.77 -11.47 4.09
CA LEU A 30 0.43 -10.97 4.76
C LEU A 30 1.40 -12.09 5.13
N ALA A 31 0.91 -13.22 5.66
CA ALA A 31 1.75 -14.36 6.00
C ALA A 31 2.49 -14.90 4.77
N GLY A 32 1.82 -14.94 3.61
CA GLY A 32 2.47 -15.27 2.34
C GLY A 32 3.59 -14.30 1.97
N ILE A 33 3.36 -12.99 2.08
CA ILE A 33 4.39 -11.96 1.81
C ILE A 33 5.57 -12.10 2.77
N VAL A 34 5.31 -12.24 4.07
CA VAL A 34 6.35 -12.39 5.09
C VAL A 34 7.15 -13.67 4.86
N ALA A 35 6.47 -14.79 4.54
CA ALA A 35 7.16 -16.03 4.18
C ALA A 35 8.07 -15.84 2.96
N SER A 36 7.65 -15.08 1.94
CA SER A 36 8.51 -14.73 0.81
C SER A 36 9.67 -13.83 1.18
N ALA A 37 9.45 -12.79 1.98
CA ALA A 37 10.52 -11.93 2.47
C ALA A 37 11.58 -12.69 3.31
N LEU A 38 11.17 -13.77 3.98
CA LEU A 38 12.06 -14.64 4.75
C LEU A 38 12.68 -15.79 3.91
N GLY A 39 12.35 -15.89 2.62
CA GLY A 39 12.82 -16.98 1.75
C GLY A 39 12.22 -18.35 2.07
N LEU A 40 11.09 -18.39 2.79
CA LEU A 40 10.40 -19.62 3.20
C LEU A 40 9.37 -20.09 2.17
N ALA A 41 8.90 -19.21 1.28
CA ALA A 41 7.93 -19.53 0.26
C ALA A 41 8.03 -18.61 -0.96
N ASN A 42 7.68 -19.10 -2.14
CA ASN A 42 7.62 -18.31 -3.37
C ASN A 42 6.18 -17.85 -3.65
N TYR A 43 5.66 -16.98 -2.78
CA TYR A 43 4.30 -16.44 -2.87
C TYR A 43 4.26 -15.06 -3.56
N TRP A 44 5.22 -14.19 -3.25
CA TRP A 44 5.35 -12.87 -3.88
C TRP A 44 6.81 -12.46 -4.08
N PRO A 45 7.17 -11.77 -5.18
CA PRO A 45 6.34 -11.52 -6.36
C PRO A 45 6.10 -12.82 -7.17
N PRO A 46 5.00 -12.92 -7.92
CA PRO A 46 4.69 -14.12 -8.69
C PRO A 46 5.56 -14.30 -9.95
N GLY A 47 6.05 -13.21 -10.56
CA GLY A 47 6.86 -13.22 -11.79
C GLY A 47 6.07 -13.60 -13.06
N GLU A 48 5.18 -14.58 -12.95
CA GLU A 48 4.32 -15.08 -14.01
C GLU A 48 2.88 -15.33 -13.51
N ARG A 49 1.95 -15.60 -14.43
CA ARG A 49 0.53 -15.85 -14.11
C ARG A 49 0.33 -17.29 -13.63
N GLY A 50 0.75 -17.57 -12.39
CA GLY A 50 0.54 -18.84 -11.69
C GLY A 50 -0.58 -18.80 -10.64
N TRP A 51 -0.68 -19.86 -9.83
CA TRP A 51 -1.66 -19.92 -8.74
C TRP A 51 -1.42 -18.84 -7.68
N GLN A 52 -0.16 -18.44 -7.45
CA GLN A 52 0.22 -17.38 -6.51
C GLN A 52 -0.37 -16.03 -6.93
N PHE A 53 -0.23 -15.71 -8.22
CA PHE A 53 -0.79 -14.50 -8.81
C PHE A 53 -2.30 -14.42 -8.58
N TYR A 54 -3.04 -15.47 -8.95
CA TYR A 54 -4.50 -15.48 -8.80
C TYR A 54 -4.92 -15.48 -7.34
N THR A 55 -4.22 -16.21 -6.46
CA THR A 55 -4.52 -16.24 -5.03
C THR A 55 -4.33 -14.87 -4.40
N HIS A 56 -3.18 -14.24 -4.63
CA HIS A 56 -2.86 -12.92 -4.09
C HIS A 56 -3.86 -11.86 -4.55
N TRP A 57 -4.10 -11.78 -5.86
CA TRP A 57 -4.99 -10.77 -6.42
C TRP A 57 -6.46 -11.02 -6.07
N THR A 58 -6.92 -12.27 -6.03
CA THR A 58 -8.30 -12.58 -5.63
C THR A 58 -8.55 -12.20 -4.18
N ILE A 59 -7.63 -12.54 -3.27
CA ILE A 59 -7.72 -12.14 -1.85
C ILE A 59 -7.73 -10.60 -1.74
N SER A 60 -6.85 -9.92 -2.48
CA SER A 60 -6.77 -8.46 -2.48
C SER A 60 -8.06 -7.81 -2.97
N GLN A 61 -8.67 -8.32 -4.06
CA GLN A 61 -9.94 -7.80 -4.56
C GLN A 61 -11.12 -8.11 -3.62
N ALA A 62 -11.14 -9.29 -3.01
CA ALA A 62 -12.15 -9.62 -2.00
C ALA A 62 -12.07 -8.64 -0.81
N LEU A 63 -10.87 -8.34 -0.33
CA LEU A 63 -10.66 -7.35 0.73
C LEU A 63 -11.07 -5.93 0.32
N ASN A 64 -10.79 -5.51 -0.93
CA ASN A 64 -11.25 -4.20 -1.45
C ASN A 64 -12.78 -4.07 -1.46
N VAL A 65 -13.53 -5.17 -1.53
CA VAL A 65 -15.00 -5.17 -1.43
C VAL A 65 -15.45 -5.26 0.03
N LEU A 66 -14.80 -6.08 0.85
CA LEU A 66 -15.16 -6.26 2.26
C LEU A 66 -14.90 -5.00 3.10
N LEU A 67 -13.84 -4.25 2.80
CA LEU A 67 -13.44 -3.08 3.60
C LEU A 67 -14.49 -1.95 3.55
N PRO A 68 -15.02 -1.53 2.39
CA PRO A 68 -16.12 -0.56 2.33
C PRO A 68 -17.41 -1.06 2.96
N VAL A 69 -17.73 -2.36 2.84
CA VAL A 69 -18.89 -2.97 3.52
C VAL A 69 -18.74 -2.83 5.03
N LEU A 70 -17.59 -3.23 5.57
CA LEU A 70 -17.32 -3.10 7.00
C LEU A 70 -17.32 -1.64 7.45
N ALA A 71 -16.74 -0.74 6.65
CA ALA A 71 -16.72 0.69 6.91
C ALA A 71 -18.13 1.28 6.99
N TYR A 72 -19.03 0.87 6.10
CA TYR A 72 -20.43 1.26 6.13
C TYR A 72 -21.13 0.77 7.41
N LEU A 73 -20.93 -0.50 7.77
CA LEU A 73 -21.56 -1.12 8.95
C LEU A 73 -21.06 -0.56 10.28
N THR A 74 -19.81 -0.09 10.33
CA THR A 74 -19.12 0.26 11.59
C THR A 74 -18.64 1.72 11.61
N TRP A 75 -19.20 2.56 10.75
CA TRP A 75 -18.79 3.95 10.58
C TRP A 75 -18.81 4.72 11.90
N ASN A 76 -17.75 5.49 12.16
CA ASN A 76 -17.63 6.38 13.33
C ASN A 76 -17.69 5.66 14.70
N THR A 77 -17.50 4.34 14.75
CA THR A 77 -17.47 3.56 16.00
C THR A 77 -16.25 3.83 16.88
N LEU A 78 -15.15 4.36 16.31
CA LEU A 78 -13.92 4.69 17.06
C LEU A 78 -14.07 5.98 17.86
N GLY A 79 -15.00 6.88 17.48
CA GLY A 79 -15.36 8.05 18.28
C GLY A 79 -14.38 9.24 18.21
N LEU A 80 -13.48 9.30 17.21
CA LEU A 80 -12.65 10.50 16.99
C LEU A 80 -13.49 11.72 16.57
N PRO A 81 -12.96 12.96 16.71
CA PRO A 81 -13.62 14.17 16.21
C PRO A 81 -13.92 14.08 14.71
N ARG A 82 -15.22 14.03 14.37
CA ARG A 82 -15.71 13.70 13.02
C ARG A 82 -15.08 14.55 11.92
N ILE A 83 -15.14 15.87 12.04
CA ILE A 83 -14.74 16.77 10.96
C ILE A 83 -13.21 16.72 10.72
N PRO A 84 -12.34 16.86 11.73
CA PRO A 84 -10.89 16.71 11.53
C PRO A 84 -10.52 15.34 10.95
N SER A 85 -11.10 14.25 11.48
CA SER A 85 -10.83 12.89 10.99
C SER A 85 -11.25 12.70 9.54
N LEU A 86 -12.41 13.24 9.14
CA LEU A 86 -12.90 13.16 7.77
C LEU A 86 -12.01 13.98 6.81
N LEU A 87 -11.64 15.20 7.18
CA LEU A 87 -10.77 16.05 6.34
C LEU A 87 -9.39 15.41 6.16
N ALA A 88 -8.72 15.05 7.25
CA ALA A 88 -7.43 14.39 7.18
C ALA A 88 -7.50 13.06 6.44
N GLY A 89 -8.54 12.27 6.71
CA GLY A 89 -8.78 10.98 6.09
C GLY A 89 -8.98 11.08 4.58
N VAL A 90 -9.86 11.97 4.12
CA VAL A 90 -10.11 12.20 2.68
C VAL A 90 -8.86 12.72 1.98
N SER A 91 -8.14 13.69 2.57
CA SER A 91 -6.91 14.23 1.98
C SER A 91 -5.85 13.16 1.78
N LEU A 92 -5.61 12.33 2.81
CA LEU A 92 -4.64 11.23 2.74
C LEU A 92 -5.09 10.11 1.79
N PHE A 93 -6.38 9.78 1.80
CA PHE A 93 -6.96 8.75 0.95
C PHE A 93 -6.83 9.12 -0.54
N VAL A 94 -7.32 10.29 -0.91
CA VAL A 94 -7.31 10.77 -2.30
C VAL A 94 -5.89 11.05 -2.75
N GLY A 95 -5.08 11.75 -1.94
CA GLY A 95 -3.69 12.04 -2.29
C GLY A 95 -2.84 10.78 -2.41
N GLY A 96 -3.00 9.82 -1.50
CA GLY A 96 -2.31 8.53 -1.54
C GLY A 96 -2.65 7.72 -2.79
N PHE A 97 -3.94 7.60 -3.13
CA PHE A 97 -4.35 6.92 -4.36
C PHE A 97 -3.89 7.65 -5.61
N ALA A 98 -3.90 8.98 -5.63
CA ALA A 98 -3.39 9.75 -6.77
C ALA A 98 -1.91 9.45 -7.04
N VAL A 99 -1.09 9.41 -5.98
CA VAL A 99 0.33 9.01 -6.09
C VAL A 99 0.45 7.55 -6.56
N ALA A 100 -0.32 6.63 -5.97
CA ALA A 100 -0.25 5.22 -6.33
C ALA A 100 -0.63 4.97 -7.79
N ILE A 101 -1.68 5.62 -8.28
CA ILE A 101 -2.14 5.52 -9.67
C ILE A 101 -1.10 6.13 -10.61
N ALA A 102 -0.59 7.34 -10.32
CA ALA A 102 0.41 7.99 -11.15
C ALA A 102 1.70 7.16 -11.25
N ALA A 103 2.16 6.59 -10.13
CA ALA A 103 3.30 5.69 -10.10
C ALA A 103 3.03 4.33 -10.78
N GLY A 104 1.79 3.86 -10.79
CA GLY A 104 1.37 2.66 -11.52
C GLY A 104 1.40 2.86 -13.03
N TYR A 105 0.98 4.04 -13.52
CA TYR A 105 1.10 4.41 -14.94
C TYR A 105 2.55 4.47 -15.41
N ASP A 106 3.45 4.99 -14.57
CA ASP A 106 4.89 5.01 -14.87
C ASP A 106 5.52 3.61 -14.90
N LEU A 107 5.02 2.67 -14.09
CA LEU A 107 5.58 1.32 -14.00
C LEU A 107 5.12 0.43 -15.16
N GLY A 108 3.82 0.43 -15.43
CA GLY A 108 3.15 -0.57 -16.26
C GLY A 108 2.21 -1.47 -15.45
N VAL A 109 1.11 -1.89 -16.07
CA VAL A 109 0.04 -2.67 -15.42
C VAL A 109 0.50 -4.09 -15.07
N GLU A 110 1.37 -4.69 -15.88
CA GLU A 110 1.82 -6.07 -15.66
C GLU A 110 2.84 -6.13 -14.51
N GLU A 111 3.79 -5.21 -14.53
CA GLU A 111 4.82 -5.05 -13.51
C GLU A 111 4.21 -4.65 -12.16
N THR A 112 3.18 -3.79 -12.16
CA THR A 112 2.40 -3.48 -10.95
C THR A 112 1.74 -4.72 -10.34
N LYS A 113 1.46 -5.73 -11.16
CA LYS A 113 0.90 -7.02 -10.70
C LYS A 113 1.96 -8.02 -10.26
N GLY A 114 3.23 -7.60 -10.20
CA GLY A 114 4.36 -8.44 -9.83
C GLY A 114 4.80 -9.40 -10.93
N LEU A 115 4.47 -9.10 -12.20
CA LEU A 115 4.97 -9.86 -13.35
C LEU A 115 6.32 -9.30 -13.81
N SER A 116 7.12 -10.14 -14.46
CA SER A 116 8.39 -9.74 -15.06
C SER A 116 8.23 -8.63 -16.11
N GLY A 117 9.16 -7.68 -16.13
CA GLY A 117 9.14 -6.57 -17.07
C GLY A 117 10.51 -5.88 -17.17
N GLU A 118 10.52 -4.59 -17.49
CA GLU A 118 11.74 -3.78 -17.50
C GLU A 118 11.95 -3.06 -16.16
N LEU A 119 13.22 -2.91 -15.75
CA LEU A 119 13.55 -2.13 -14.57
C LEU A 119 13.23 -0.64 -14.78
N ARG A 120 12.21 -0.12 -14.09
CA ARG A 120 11.87 1.30 -14.08
C ARG A 120 12.62 2.06 -12.99
N THR A 121 13.34 3.10 -13.40
CA THR A 121 14.15 3.97 -12.50
C THR A 121 13.87 5.47 -12.70
N GLY A 122 13.08 5.83 -13.71
CA GLY A 122 12.68 7.21 -14.01
C GLY A 122 11.31 7.57 -13.41
N GLY A 123 10.81 8.76 -13.73
CA GLY A 123 9.48 9.20 -13.27
C GLY A 123 9.35 9.18 -11.75
N TRP A 124 8.25 8.62 -11.23
CA TRP A 124 8.06 8.44 -9.78
C TRP A 124 9.13 7.54 -9.13
N TYR A 125 9.72 6.62 -9.87
CA TYR A 125 10.74 5.68 -9.39
C TYR A 125 12.10 6.34 -9.13
N ARG A 126 12.30 7.61 -9.54
CA ARG A 126 13.51 8.35 -9.14
C ARG A 126 13.48 8.83 -7.67
N TYR A 127 12.29 8.90 -7.08
CA TYR A 127 12.08 9.43 -5.73
C TYR A 127 11.99 8.34 -4.67
N SER A 128 11.49 7.17 -5.06
CA SER A 128 11.23 6.00 -4.24
C SER A 128 11.39 4.78 -5.11
N ARG A 129 11.90 3.67 -4.56
CA ARG A 129 11.83 2.39 -5.27
C ARG A 129 10.43 1.79 -5.28
N ASN A 130 9.57 2.23 -4.37
CA ASN A 130 8.21 1.72 -4.19
C ASN A 130 7.17 2.86 -4.05
N PRO A 131 7.09 3.79 -5.02
CA PRO A 131 6.22 4.96 -4.92
C PRO A 131 4.74 4.57 -4.84
N GLN A 132 4.34 3.47 -5.48
CA GLN A 132 3.00 2.92 -5.36
C GLN A 132 2.66 2.54 -3.92
N TYR A 133 3.54 1.82 -3.24
CA TYR A 133 3.32 1.42 -1.85
C TYR A 133 3.34 2.61 -0.90
N VAL A 134 4.15 3.65 -1.16
CA VAL A 134 4.06 4.92 -0.41
C VAL A 134 2.67 5.53 -0.54
N GLY A 135 2.12 5.56 -1.75
CA GLY A 135 0.75 6.03 -2.01
C GLY A 135 -0.31 5.17 -1.31
N TYR A 136 -0.21 3.84 -1.42
CA TYR A 136 -1.15 2.93 -0.75
C TYR A 136 -1.06 2.97 0.77
N ILE A 137 0.12 3.18 1.35
CA ILE A 137 0.29 3.40 2.79
C ILE A 137 -0.46 4.65 3.24
N ALA A 138 -0.25 5.78 2.54
CA ALA A 138 -0.97 7.01 2.84
C ALA A 138 -2.49 6.83 2.68
N ALA A 139 -2.92 6.14 1.63
CA ALA A 139 -4.32 5.85 1.40
C ALA A 139 -4.92 4.95 2.49
N THR A 140 -4.19 3.93 2.94
CA THR A 140 -4.62 3.02 4.01
C THR A 140 -4.83 3.78 5.33
N VAL A 141 -3.90 4.67 5.69
CA VAL A 141 -4.04 5.55 6.87
C VAL A 141 -5.23 6.49 6.69
N GLY A 142 -5.37 7.09 5.51
CA GLY A 142 -6.50 7.94 5.18
C GLY A 142 -7.85 7.22 5.31
N PHE A 143 -7.93 5.96 4.89
CA PHE A 143 -9.15 5.15 5.00
C PHE A 143 -9.53 4.85 6.45
N ALA A 144 -8.56 4.50 7.30
CA ALA A 144 -8.82 4.30 8.72
C ALA A 144 -9.36 5.58 9.39
N LEU A 145 -8.77 6.74 9.07
CA LEU A 145 -9.20 8.04 9.60
C LEU A 145 -10.57 8.46 9.06
N LEU A 146 -10.80 8.32 7.75
CA LEU A 146 -12.06 8.77 7.13
C LEU A 146 -13.24 7.97 7.66
N THR A 147 -13.06 6.66 7.86
CA THR A 147 -14.13 5.78 8.35
C THR A 147 -14.34 5.91 9.85
N ASN A 148 -13.31 6.34 10.59
CA ASN A 148 -13.33 6.48 12.04
C ASN A 148 -13.91 5.22 12.71
N SER A 149 -13.54 4.05 12.20
CA SER A 149 -14.05 2.75 12.64
C SER A 149 -12.93 1.94 13.30
N LEU A 150 -13.20 1.40 14.49
CA LEU A 150 -12.23 0.57 15.21
C LEU A 150 -11.90 -0.71 14.42
N LEU A 151 -12.93 -1.37 13.89
CA LEU A 151 -12.76 -2.64 13.16
C LEU A 151 -12.04 -2.45 11.83
N VAL A 152 -12.37 -1.39 11.08
CA VAL A 152 -11.63 -1.03 9.87
C VAL A 152 -10.18 -0.68 10.21
N THR A 153 -9.94 0.07 11.29
CA THR A 153 -8.58 0.44 11.73
C THR A 153 -7.71 -0.79 12.00
N ILE A 154 -8.26 -1.86 12.58
CA ILE A 154 -7.54 -3.12 12.81
C ILE A 154 -7.10 -3.74 11.48
N ILE A 155 -8.01 -3.86 10.51
CA ILE A 155 -7.67 -4.42 9.19
C ILE A 155 -6.66 -3.52 8.45
N CYS A 156 -6.86 -2.19 8.50
CA CYS A 156 -5.93 -1.22 7.93
C CYS A 156 -4.53 -1.28 8.55
N ALA A 157 -4.42 -1.58 9.85
CA ALA A 157 -3.11 -1.78 10.49
C ALA A 157 -2.38 -3.00 9.93
N ILE A 158 -3.09 -4.11 9.66
CA ILE A 158 -2.50 -5.28 9.02
C ILE A 158 -2.11 -4.96 7.58
N TYR A 159 -2.97 -4.25 6.84
CA TYR A 159 -2.65 -3.77 5.49
C TYR A 159 -1.43 -2.85 5.44
N PHE A 160 -1.28 -1.97 6.42
CA PHE A 160 -0.11 -1.10 6.53
C PHE A 160 1.18 -1.94 6.63
N VAL A 161 1.19 -2.98 7.47
CA VAL A 161 2.33 -3.90 7.57
C VAL A 161 2.55 -4.67 6.27
N TRP A 162 1.47 -5.07 5.58
CA TRP A 162 1.54 -5.72 4.27
C TRP A 162 2.23 -4.86 3.21
N TRP A 163 1.85 -3.58 3.07
CA TRP A 163 2.51 -2.64 2.17
C TRP A 163 3.99 -2.42 2.51
N LEU A 164 4.34 -2.45 3.80
CA LEU A 164 5.73 -2.36 4.24
C LEU A 164 6.54 -3.63 3.94
N ALA A 165 5.90 -4.80 3.99
CA ALA A 165 6.57 -6.09 3.80
C ALA A 165 6.83 -6.42 2.32
N LEU A 166 5.96 -5.97 1.40
CA LEU A 166 6.05 -6.28 -0.03
C LEU A 166 7.45 -6.05 -0.64
N PRO A 167 8.09 -4.88 -0.45
CA PRO A 167 9.43 -4.67 -0.99
C PRO A 167 10.45 -5.70 -0.52
N PHE A 168 10.41 -6.14 0.73
CA PHE A 168 11.38 -7.11 1.25
C PHE A 168 11.28 -8.47 0.55
N ALA A 169 10.07 -8.84 0.10
CA ALA A 169 9.85 -10.03 -0.71
C ALA A 169 10.28 -9.80 -2.18
N GLU A 170 10.14 -8.58 -2.70
CA GLU A 170 10.48 -8.25 -4.09
C GLU A 170 11.97 -8.04 -4.34
N GLU A 171 12.70 -7.43 -3.41
CA GLU A 171 14.09 -7.07 -3.66
C GLU A 171 15.00 -8.26 -4.04
N PRO A 172 14.93 -9.45 -3.39
CA PRO A 172 15.69 -10.61 -3.83
C PRO A 172 15.40 -10.98 -5.29
N TRP A 173 14.12 -11.03 -5.66
CA TRP A 173 13.70 -11.32 -7.04
C TRP A 173 14.18 -10.23 -8.02
N LEU A 174 14.11 -8.95 -7.65
CA LEU A 174 14.61 -7.84 -8.48
C LEU A 174 16.13 -7.92 -8.70
N ARG A 175 16.89 -8.36 -7.69
CA ARG A 175 18.33 -8.61 -7.81
C ARG A 175 18.62 -9.77 -8.76
N GLU A 176 17.84 -10.86 -8.68
CA GLU A 176 17.98 -12.00 -9.59
C GLU A 176 17.67 -11.62 -11.04
N GLN A 177 16.61 -10.84 -11.27
CA GLN A 177 16.18 -10.45 -12.62
C GLN A 177 17.09 -9.40 -13.27
N TYR A 178 17.50 -8.37 -12.52
CA TYR A 178 18.15 -7.19 -13.10
C TYR A 178 19.62 -7.01 -12.66
N GLY A 179 20.10 -7.82 -11.70
CA GLY A 179 21.48 -7.84 -11.24
C GLY A 179 22.05 -6.47 -10.88
N ASN A 180 23.24 -6.17 -11.41
CA ASN A 180 23.99 -4.93 -11.14
C ASN A 180 23.20 -3.64 -11.48
N ALA A 181 22.24 -3.69 -12.40
CA ALA A 181 21.42 -2.52 -12.71
C ALA A 181 20.52 -2.15 -11.52
N TYR A 182 19.95 -3.16 -10.85
CA TYR A 182 19.14 -2.95 -9.65
C TYR A 182 19.98 -2.48 -8.45
N GLU A 183 21.17 -3.05 -8.26
CA GLU A 183 22.05 -2.64 -7.14
C GLU A 183 22.43 -1.15 -7.24
N ARG A 184 22.90 -0.70 -8.41
CA ARG A 184 23.20 0.73 -8.63
C ARG A 184 21.98 1.64 -8.45
N TYR A 185 20.79 1.13 -8.70
CA TYR A 185 19.55 1.86 -8.46
C TYR A 185 19.22 1.92 -6.97
N ALA A 186 19.33 0.79 -6.26
CA ALA A 186 19.06 0.67 -4.83
C ALA A 186 20.03 1.48 -3.95
N GLU A 187 21.27 1.68 -4.39
CA GLU A 187 22.26 2.54 -3.73
C GLU A 187 21.86 4.03 -3.77
N ARG A 188 21.16 4.47 -4.83
CA ARG A 188 20.85 5.88 -5.07
C ARG A 188 19.45 6.27 -4.63
N VAL A 189 18.50 5.34 -4.69
CA VAL A 189 17.08 5.61 -4.45
C VAL A 189 16.60 4.84 -3.20
N PRO A 190 15.96 5.53 -2.23
CA PRO A 190 15.52 4.88 -1.00
C PRO A 190 14.34 3.95 -1.28
N ARG A 191 14.16 2.94 -0.42
CA ARG A 191 13.07 1.96 -0.56
C ARG A 191 11.69 2.61 -0.56
N PHE A 192 11.43 3.52 0.37
CA PHE A 192 10.15 4.24 0.50
C PHE A 192 10.37 5.74 0.30
N VAL A 193 10.69 6.49 1.36
CA VAL A 193 11.02 7.91 1.29
C VAL A 193 12.22 8.18 2.21
N GLY A 194 13.09 9.11 1.83
CA GLY A 194 14.29 9.43 2.59
C GLY A 194 14.90 10.77 2.22
N VAL A 195 16.10 11.06 2.74
CA VAL A 195 16.82 12.31 2.47
C VAL A 195 17.05 12.51 0.96
N GLN A 196 17.32 11.42 0.24
CA GLN A 196 17.48 11.42 -1.22
C GLN A 196 16.19 11.85 -1.93
N THR A 197 15.03 11.38 -1.45
CA THR A 197 13.71 11.81 -1.96
C THR A 197 13.54 13.33 -1.83
N ILE A 198 13.86 13.87 -0.65
CA ILE A 198 13.75 15.31 -0.38
C ILE A 198 14.71 16.10 -1.28
N ARG A 199 15.97 15.66 -1.40
CA ARG A 199 16.96 16.30 -2.28
C ARG A 199 16.50 16.33 -3.73
N ALA A 200 15.97 15.23 -4.24
CA ALA A 200 15.45 15.16 -5.61
C ALA A 200 14.24 16.07 -5.83
N LEU A 201 13.37 16.24 -4.82
CA LEU A 201 12.22 17.16 -4.90
C LEU A 201 12.59 18.64 -4.79
N VAL A 202 13.69 18.96 -4.11
CA VAL A 202 14.20 20.33 -3.97
C VAL A 202 15.06 20.72 -5.17
N GLY A 203 15.95 19.82 -5.63
CA GLY A 203 16.85 20.08 -6.76
C GLY A 203 16.11 20.41 -8.07
N ASN A 204 14.99 19.74 -8.35
CA ASN A 204 14.16 20.05 -9.53
C ASN A 204 13.53 21.45 -9.47
N ARG A 205 13.19 21.96 -8.27
CA ARG A 205 12.58 23.30 -8.15
C ARG A 205 13.56 24.43 -8.46
N SER A 206 14.84 24.24 -8.14
CA SER A 206 15.89 25.20 -8.49
C SER A 206 16.14 25.27 -10.00
N GLU A 207 16.03 24.16 -10.72
CA GLU A 207 16.18 24.13 -12.18
C GLU A 207 14.97 24.72 -12.92
N GLU A 208 13.74 24.42 -12.48
CA GLU A 208 12.52 25.03 -13.04
C GLU A 208 12.45 26.55 -12.83
N THR A 209 12.88 27.05 -11.67
CA THR A 209 12.87 28.49 -11.36
C THR A 209 13.95 29.25 -12.16
N ALA A 210 15.12 28.63 -12.38
CA ALA A 210 16.19 29.22 -13.19
C ALA A 210 15.80 29.33 -14.68
N VAL A 211 14.95 28.43 -15.18
CA VAL A 211 14.43 28.48 -16.56
C VAL A 211 13.32 29.52 -16.70
N SER A 212 12.50 29.78 -15.67
CA SER A 212 11.45 30.80 -15.72
C SER A 212 11.95 32.24 -15.58
N ASP A 213 13.06 32.46 -14.87
CA ASP A 213 13.66 33.79 -14.69
C ASP A 213 14.59 34.20 -15.86
N GLY A 214 14.89 33.28 -16.77
CA GLY A 214 15.73 33.50 -17.95
C GLY A 214 14.96 33.71 -19.27
N SER A 215 13.62 33.78 -19.23
CA SER A 215 12.74 33.94 -20.39
C SER A 215 12.00 35.27 -20.42
#